data_AF-A0A2M8EJ93-F1
#
_entry.id   AF-A0A2M8EJ93-F1
#
_cell.length_a   1.000
_cell.length_b   1.000
_cell.length_c   1.000
_cell.angle_alpha   90.00
_cell.angle_beta   90.00
_cell.angle_gamma   90.00
#
_symmetry.space_group_name_H-M   'P 1'
#
loop_
_entity.id
_entity.type
_entity.pdbx_description
1 polymer ?
#
loop_
_entity_poly.entity_id
_entity_poly.type
_entity_poly.pdbx_seq_one_letter_code
_entity_poly.pdbx_strand_id
1 'polypeptide(L)' 'MNPCKVERNHVVKLTDLPNIGAASAPDLRRIGIHLPSQLIGKCSFELYALLCAKTSTHDPRFLS' A
#
# COMPACT_ATOMS: atom_id res chain seq x y z
N MET A 1 0.38 -15.01 6.88
CA MET A 1 1.07 -13.80 7.35
C MET A 1 1.60 -14.09 8.75
N ASN A 2 2.91 -13.96 8.97
CA ASN A 2 3.50 -14.22 10.30
C ASN A 2 3.74 -12.87 10.98
N PRO A 3 2.91 -12.48 11.96
CA PRO A 3 3.00 -11.17 12.61
C PRO A 3 4.33 -10.95 13.36
N CYS A 4 5.04 -12.02 13.71
CA CYS A 4 6.31 -11.97 14.44
C CYS A 4 7.52 -11.61 13.56
N LYS A 5 7.41 -11.59 12.23
CA LYS A 5 8.55 -11.34 11.32
C LYS A 5 8.66 -9.88 10.87
N VAL A 6 7.74 -9.02 11.30
CA VAL A 6 7.80 -7.59 11.02
C VAL A 6 8.60 -6.93 12.14
N GLU A 7 9.85 -6.60 11.84
CA GLU A 7 10.67 -5.74 12.70
C GLU A 7 10.18 -4.30 12.61
N ARG A 8 9.16 -4.00 13.43
CA ARG A 8 8.49 -2.68 13.51
C ARG A 8 9.45 -1.54 13.88
N ASN A 9 10.65 -1.86 14.38
CA ASN A 9 11.63 -0.89 14.86
C ASN A 9 12.43 -0.21 13.72
N HIS A 10 12.29 -0.65 12.47
CA HIS A 10 13.09 -0.16 11.34
C HIS A 10 12.27 0.12 10.06
N VAL A 11 10.99 0.47 10.19
CA VAL A 11 10.13 0.76 9.02
C VAL A 11 10.31 2.22 8.60
N VAL A 12 11.28 2.47 7.72
CA VAL A 12 11.60 3.82 7.22
C VAL A 12 11.08 4.01 5.79
N LYS A 13 11.02 2.92 5.01
CA LYS A 13 10.56 2.91 3.62
C LYS A 13 9.26 2.12 3.50
N LEU A 14 8.46 2.45 2.48
CA LEU A 14 7.24 1.71 2.18
C LEU A 14 7.50 0.22 1.94
N THR A 15 8.63 -0.15 1.36
CA THR A 15 9.02 -1.55 1.10
C THR A 15 9.41 -2.33 2.35
N ASP A 16 9.57 -1.67 3.49
CA ASP A 16 9.84 -2.32 4.77
C ASP A 16 8.53 -2.83 5.43
N LEU A 17 7.37 -2.39 4.92
CA LEU A 17 6.07 -2.84 5.39
C LEU A 17 5.75 -4.25 4.85
N PRO A 18 5.11 -5.10 5.66
CA PRO A 18 4.60 -6.37 5.17
C PRO A 18 3.60 -6.14 4.04
N ASN A 19 3.67 -6.98 3.01
CA ASN A 19 2.81 -6.93 1.81
C ASN A 19 3.00 -5.71 0.90
N ILE A 20 3.96 -4.81 1.18
CA ILE A 20 4.30 -3.71 0.28
C ILE A 20 5.67 -3.98 -0.32
N GLY A 21 5.68 -4.46 -1.57
CA GLY A 21 6.91 -4.74 -2.32
C GLY A 21 7.33 -3.61 -3.26
N ALA A 22 8.41 -3.85 -4.01
CA ALA A 22 8.93 -2.93 -5.03
C ALA A 22 7.90 -2.59 -6.13
N ALA A 23 6.91 -3.45 -6.37
CA ALA A 23 5.81 -3.20 -7.30
C ALA A 23 4.77 -2.21 -6.76
N SER A 24 4.40 -2.31 -5.48
CA SER A 24 3.33 -1.49 -4.87
C SER A 24 3.80 -0.14 -4.36
N ALA A 25 5.06 -0.02 -3.92
CA ALA A 25 5.60 1.24 -3.40
C ALA A 25 5.56 2.40 -4.41
N PRO A 26 5.87 2.21 -5.72
CA PRO A 26 5.64 3.22 -6.75
C PRO A 26 4.20 3.68 -6.86
N ASP A 27 3.21 2.79 -6.76
CA ASP A 27 1.80 3.15 -6.87
C ASP A 27 1.32 3.96 -5.67
N LEU A 28 1.78 3.60 -4.47
CA LEU A 28 1.55 4.41 -3.26
C LEU A 28 2.14 5.81 -3.41
N ARG A 29 3.34 5.94 -4.00
CA ARG A 29 3.92 7.26 -4.32
C ARG A 29 3.09 8.04 -5.33
N ARG A 30 2.46 7.39 -6.31
CA ARG A 30 1.56 8.04 -7.29
C ARG A 30 0.31 8.64 -6.65
N ILE A 31 -0.16 8.10 -5.53
CA ILE A 31 -1.28 8.65 -4.75
C ILE A 31 -0.82 9.58 -3.61
N GLY A 32 0.46 9.96 -3.56
CA GLY A 32 1.01 10.91 -2.59
C GLY A 32 1.46 10.30 -1.25
N ILE A 33 1.58 8.98 -1.17
CA ILE A 33 2.11 8.27 0.01
C ILE A 33 3.58 7.94 -0.21
N HIS A 34 4.45 8.54 0.59
CA HIS A 34 5.90 8.38 0.51
C HIS A 34 6.49 7.64 1.71
N LEU A 35 5.83 7.75 2.87
CA LEU A 35 6.27 7.18 4.14
C LEU A 35 5.22 6.22 4.71
N PRO A 36 5.65 5.13 5.38
CA PRO A 36 4.77 4.20 6.10
C PRO A 36 3.80 4.88 7.07
N SER A 37 4.25 5.93 7.77
CA SER A 37 3.45 6.67 8.74
C SER A 37 2.21 7.34 8.13
N GLN A 38 2.23 7.66 6.83
CA GLN A 38 1.09 8.27 6.13
C GLN A 38 -0.06 7.27 5.86
N LEU A 39 0.19 5.97 6.06
CA LEU A 39 -0.85 4.93 5.98
C LEU A 39 -1.62 4.78 7.30
N ILE A 40 -1.11 5.31 8.41
CA ILE A 40 -1.76 5.21 9.72
C ILE A 40 -3.10 5.94 9.67
N GLY A 41 -4.19 5.24 10.01
CA GLY A 41 -5.53 5.79 10.01
C GLY A 41 -6.19 5.91 8.62
N LYS A 42 -5.52 5.47 7.54
CA LYS A 42 -6.14 5.41 6.20
C LYS A 42 -6.95 4.13 6.03
N CYS A 43 -8.08 4.23 5.34
CA CYS A 43 -8.87 3.07 4.94
C CYS A 43 -8.19 2.36 3.76
N SER A 44 -7.93 1.06 3.89
CA SER A 44 -7.32 0.24 2.85
C SER A 44 -8.16 0.17 1.57
N PHE A 45 -9.48 0.17 1.68
CA PHE A 45 -10.39 0.18 0.52
C PHE A 45 -10.34 1.50 -0.24
N GLU A 46 -10.27 2.63 0.46
CA GLU A 46 -10.13 3.96 -0.19
C GLU A 46 -8.80 4.08 -0.91
N LEU A 47 -7.70 3.63 -0.27
CA LEU A 47 -6.39 3.60 -0.90
C LEU A 47 -6.40 2.71 -2.14
N TYR A 48 -7.03 1.54 -2.08
CA TYR A 48 -7.19 0.66 -3.24
C TYR A 48 -7.96 1.33 -4.37
N ALA A 49 -9.09 1.98 -4.08
CA ALA A 49 -9.86 2.71 -5.08
C ALA A 49 -9.05 3.84 -5.74
N LEU A 50 -8.28 4.61 -4.94
CA LEU A 50 -7.38 5.64 -5.44
C LEU A 50 -6.28 5.07 -6.33
N LEU A 51 -5.70 3.92 -5.94
CA LEU A 51 -4.70 3.23 -6.74
C LEU A 51 -5.30 2.78 -8.08
N CYS A 52 -6.47 2.13 -8.07
CA CYS A 52 -7.17 1.74 -9.30
C CYS A 52 -7.45 2.94 -10.22
N ALA A 53 -7.89 4.08 -9.65
CA ALA A 53 -8.13 5.29 -10.41
C ALA A 53 -6.86 5.89 -11.03
N LYS A 54 -5.68 5.67 -10.42
CA LYS A 54 -4.41 6.25 -10.86
C LYS A 54 -3.55 5.33 -11.72
N THR A 55 -3.67 4.02 -11.57
CA THR A 55 -2.88 3.04 -12.34
C THR A 55 -3.61 2.54 -13.58
N SER A 56 -4.89 2.90 -13.76
CA SER A 56 -5.79 2.36 -14.78
C SER A 56 -5.86 0.83 -14.79
N THR A 57 -5.37 0.17 -13.74
CA THR A 57 -5.48 -1.27 -13.54
C THR A 57 -6.81 -1.53 -12.83
N HIS A 58 -7.89 -1.41 -13.59
CA HIS A 58 -9.19 -1.93 -13.16
C HIS A 58 -9.31 -3.35 -13.72
N ASP A 59 -8.93 -4.35 -12.91
CA ASP A 59 -9.37 -5.72 -13.15
C ASP A 59 -10.81 -5.82 -12.60
N PRO A 60 -11.84 -6.02 -13.44
CA PRO A 60 -13.24 -5.82 -13.06
C PRO A 60 -13.83 -6.92 -12.16
N ARG A 61 -13.01 -7.75 -11.50
CA ARG A 61 -13.49 -8.98 -10.84
C ARG A 61 -13.94 -8.85 -9.38
N PHE A 62 -14.06 -7.64 -8.85
CA PHE A 62 -14.54 -7.40 -7.47
C PHE A 62 -15.90 -6.71 -7.36
N LEU A 63 -16.69 -6.70 -8.44
CA LEU A 63 -18.09 -6.27 -8.43
C LEU A 63 -18.97 -7.42 -8.94
N SER A 64 -19.27 -8.38 -8.06
CA SER A 64 -20.39 -9.32 -8.16
C SER A 64 -20.95 -9.59 -6.77
#